data_AF-A0A7K4KDK6-F1
#
_entry.id   AF-A0A7K4KDK6-F1
#
_cell.length_a   1.000
_cell.length_b   1.000
_cell.length_c   1.000
_cell.angle_alpha   90.00
_cell.angle_beta   90.00
_cell.angle_gamma   90.00
#
_symmetry.space_group_name_H-M   'P 1'
#
loop_
_entity.id
_entity.type
_entity.pdbx_description
1 polymer ?
#
loop_
_entity_poly.entity_id
_entity_poly.type
_entity_poly.pdbx_seq_one_letter_code
_entity_poly.pdbx_strand_id
1 'polypeptide(L)'
;LSSPVPPGVTRAPRVKEPPRPKQVDRWTEKRALFGVYDNVGILGDFKAHPKDFILGPKWLRGWRGNELQRCIRKKRMVGDRMFLDDLHKLNKRIRYLYRRFNRTGKHR
;
A
#
# COMPACT_ATOMS: atom_id res chain seq x y z
N LEU A 1 12.45 32.90 21.33
CA LEU A 1 11.50 32.97 22.48
C LEU A 1 10.17 33.48 21.95
N SER A 2 9.15 32.62 21.84
CA SER A 2 7.80 33.05 21.46
C SER A 2 7.13 33.63 22.71
N SER A 3 6.78 34.91 22.70
CA SER A 3 6.07 35.54 23.81
C SER A 3 4.75 34.81 24.11
N PRO A 4 4.32 34.71 25.39
CA PRO A 4 3.04 34.12 25.74
C PRO A 4 1.89 34.99 25.23
N VAL A 5 0.84 34.34 24.74
CA VAL A 5 -0.40 35.01 24.31
C VAL A 5 -1.16 35.46 25.57
N PRO A 6 -1.62 36.72 25.67
CA PRO A 6 -2.34 37.20 26.84
C PRO A 6 -3.65 36.44 27.10
N PRO A 7 -4.06 36.31 28.37
CA PRO A 7 -5.28 35.60 28.74
C PRO A 7 -6.51 36.29 28.12
N GLY A 8 -7.37 35.49 27.46
CA GLY A 8 -8.58 35.98 26.78
C GLY A 8 -8.48 36.09 25.25
N VAL A 9 -7.28 35.92 24.66
CA VAL A 9 -7.11 35.94 23.20
C VAL A 9 -7.05 34.51 22.64
N THR A 10 -8.12 34.06 21.98
CA THR A 10 -8.09 32.82 21.20
C THR A 10 -7.21 33.02 19.97
N ARG A 11 -6.20 32.17 19.79
CA ARG A 11 -5.40 32.15 18.55
C ARG A 11 -6.31 31.94 17.35
N ALA A 12 -6.20 32.80 16.34
CA ALA A 12 -6.92 32.63 15.08
C ALA A 12 -6.65 31.24 14.49
N PRO A 13 -7.67 30.54 13.95
CA PRO A 13 -7.46 29.26 13.30
C PRO A 13 -6.45 29.41 12.17
N ARG A 14 -5.45 28.52 12.13
CA ARG A 14 -4.42 28.52 11.09
C ARG A 14 -5.00 27.95 9.79
N VAL A 15 -5.71 28.79 9.04
CA VAL A 15 -6.25 28.46 7.72
C VAL A 15 -5.13 28.67 6.68
N LYS A 16 -4.81 27.62 5.92
CA LYS A 16 -3.90 27.74 4.77
C LYS A 16 -4.68 28.27 3.58
N GLU A 17 -4.05 29.14 2.80
CA GLU A 17 -4.60 29.60 1.53
C GLU A 17 -4.90 28.41 0.60
N PRO A 18 -5.94 28.50 -0.24
CA PRO A 18 -6.24 27.47 -1.24
C PRO A 18 -5.01 27.20 -2.11
N PRO A 19 -4.69 25.92 -2.40
CA PRO A 19 -3.58 25.60 -3.28
C PRO A 19 -3.86 26.10 -4.70
N ARG A 20 -2.79 26.45 -5.43
CA ARG A 20 -2.91 26.86 -6.83
C ARG A 20 -3.51 25.73 -7.68
N PRO A 21 -4.28 26.04 -8.72
CA PRO A 21 -4.80 25.04 -9.65
C PRO A 21 -3.65 24.22 -10.25
N LYS A 22 -3.75 22.88 -10.12
CA LYS A 22 -2.79 21.98 -10.74
C LYS A 22 -3.25 21.62 -12.14
N GLN A 23 -2.53 22.10 -13.14
CA GLN A 23 -2.73 21.64 -14.52
C GLN A 23 -2.31 20.17 -14.63
N VAL A 24 -3.15 19.37 -15.28
CA VAL A 24 -2.95 17.93 -15.41
C VAL A 24 -3.26 17.53 -16.85
N ASP A 25 -2.24 17.14 -17.59
CA ASP A 25 -2.39 16.58 -18.93
C ASP A 25 -3.06 15.19 -18.87
N ARG A 26 -4.17 15.03 -19.60
CA ARG A 26 -4.95 13.80 -19.65
C ARG A 26 -4.41 12.80 -20.68
N TRP A 27 -3.56 13.25 -21.61
CA TRP A 27 -3.03 12.47 -22.73
C TRP A 27 -1.54 12.16 -22.61
N THR A 28 -1.03 12.07 -21.38
CA THR A 28 0.31 11.55 -21.17
C THR A 28 0.40 10.10 -21.66
N GLU A 29 1.56 9.69 -22.17
CA GLU A 29 1.80 8.34 -22.71
C GLU A 29 1.32 7.23 -21.75
N LYS A 30 1.66 7.36 -20.45
CA LYS A 30 1.23 6.40 -19.42
C LYS A 30 -0.30 6.27 -19.31
N ARG A 31 -1.05 7.36 -19.52
CA ARG A 31 -2.53 7.34 -19.45
C ARG A 31 -3.13 6.84 -20.75
N ALA A 32 -2.59 7.29 -21.88
CA ALA A 32 -3.04 6.89 -23.21
C ALA A 32 -2.85 5.37 -23.43
N LEU A 33 -1.75 4.80 -22.94
CA LEU A 33 -1.40 3.38 -23.11
C LEU A 33 -1.80 2.50 -21.91
N PHE A 34 -2.53 3.02 -20.92
CA PHE A 34 -2.93 2.24 -19.76
C PHE A 34 -3.92 1.13 -20.14
N GLY A 35 -3.60 -0.13 -19.79
CA GLY A 35 -4.49 -1.29 -19.98
C GLY A 35 -4.45 -1.94 -21.37
N VAL A 36 -3.60 -1.46 -22.27
CA VAL A 36 -3.51 -1.97 -23.67
C VAL A 36 -3.32 -3.49 -23.75
N TYR A 37 -2.54 -4.09 -22.84
CA TYR A 37 -2.20 -5.52 -22.86
C TYR A 37 -2.92 -6.37 -21.80
N ASP A 38 -4.01 -5.87 -21.19
CA ASP A 38 -4.69 -6.60 -20.10
C ASP A 38 -5.37 -7.90 -20.58
N ASN A 39 -5.78 -7.96 -21.85
CA ASN A 39 -6.46 -9.11 -22.46
C ASN A 39 -5.53 -9.98 -23.32
N VAL A 40 -4.21 -9.83 -23.18
CA VAL A 40 -3.21 -10.58 -23.96
C VAL A 40 -3.36 -12.10 -23.86
N GLY A 41 -3.91 -12.61 -22.75
CA GLY A 41 -4.18 -14.04 -22.61
C GLY A 41 -5.22 -14.53 -23.62
N ILE A 42 -6.40 -13.92 -23.65
CA ILE A 42 -7.51 -14.36 -24.52
C ILE A 42 -7.27 -14.04 -26.00
N LEU A 43 -6.54 -12.97 -26.30
CA LEU A 43 -6.23 -12.55 -27.67
C LEU A 43 -4.89 -13.10 -28.21
N GLY A 44 -4.07 -13.70 -27.34
CA GLY A 44 -2.72 -14.17 -27.66
C GLY A 44 -2.51 -15.66 -27.42
N ASP A 45 -3.53 -16.48 -27.69
CA ASP A 45 -3.51 -17.95 -27.55
C ASP A 45 -3.07 -18.44 -26.16
N PHE A 46 -3.35 -17.66 -25.11
CA PHE A 46 -2.94 -17.94 -23.72
C PHE A 46 -1.42 -18.15 -23.51
N LYS A 47 -0.57 -17.61 -24.40
CA LYS A 47 0.90 -17.70 -24.28
C LYS A 47 1.47 -16.99 -23.06
N ALA A 48 0.76 -15.98 -22.54
CA ALA A 48 1.12 -15.23 -21.34
C ALA A 48 -0.12 -14.91 -20.50
N HIS A 49 0.04 -14.88 -19.18
CA HIS A 49 -1.06 -14.53 -18.27
C HIS A 49 -0.93 -13.06 -17.81
N PRO A 50 -2.02 -12.26 -17.73
CA PRO A 50 -1.95 -10.84 -17.34
C PRO A 50 -1.20 -10.55 -16.03
N LYS A 51 -1.27 -11.50 -15.08
CA LYS A 51 -0.52 -11.46 -13.80
C LYS A 51 1.01 -11.30 -13.96
N ASP A 52 1.57 -11.73 -15.09
CA ASP A 52 3.01 -11.71 -15.34
C ASP A 52 3.50 -10.30 -15.72
N PHE A 53 2.62 -9.48 -16.27
CA PHE A 53 2.86 -8.07 -16.63
C PHE A 53 2.73 -7.12 -15.42
N ILE A 54 2.17 -7.58 -14.30
CA ILE A 54 2.06 -6.77 -13.09
C ILE A 54 3.44 -6.56 -12.47
N LEU A 55 3.86 -5.30 -12.42
CA LEU A 55 5.07 -4.88 -11.71
C LEU A 55 4.79 -4.76 -10.21
N GLY A 56 5.77 -5.17 -9.39
CA GLY A 56 5.69 -5.06 -7.94
C GLY A 56 6.42 -6.16 -7.21
N PRO A 57 6.22 -6.27 -5.88
CA PRO A 57 6.88 -7.29 -5.09
C PRO A 57 6.52 -8.69 -5.58
N LYS A 58 7.53 -9.53 -5.85
CA LYS A 58 7.34 -10.90 -6.38
C LYS A 58 6.38 -11.75 -5.54
N TRP A 59 6.32 -11.50 -4.24
CA TRP A 59 5.43 -12.19 -3.30
C TRP A 59 3.96 -11.70 -3.34
N LEU A 60 3.64 -10.68 -4.14
CA LEU A 60 2.27 -10.15 -4.36
C LEU A 60 1.76 -10.28 -5.80
N ARG A 61 2.63 -10.52 -6.78
CA ARG A 61 2.21 -10.64 -8.18
C ARG A 61 1.19 -11.76 -8.34
N GLY A 62 0.03 -11.44 -8.92
CA GLY A 62 -1.06 -12.39 -9.13
C GLY A 62 -1.67 -13.00 -7.87
N TRP A 63 -1.51 -12.36 -6.70
CA TRP A 63 -1.98 -12.89 -5.42
C TRP A 63 -2.69 -11.81 -4.59
N ARG A 64 -3.82 -12.18 -3.98
CA ARG A 64 -4.59 -11.30 -3.10
C ARG A 64 -4.82 -11.97 -1.76
N GLY A 65 -4.72 -11.20 -0.68
CA GLY A 65 -5.06 -11.64 0.67
C GLY A 65 -4.98 -10.51 1.68
N ASN A 66 -5.46 -10.79 2.89
CA ASN A 66 -5.45 -9.83 3.99
C ASN A 66 -4.03 -9.56 4.51
N GLU A 67 -3.89 -8.62 5.43
CA GLU A 67 -2.57 -8.22 5.94
C GLU A 67 -1.80 -9.38 6.59
N LEU A 68 -2.47 -10.21 7.40
CA LEU A 68 -1.83 -11.36 8.05
C LEU A 68 -1.28 -12.34 7.00
N GLN A 69 -2.10 -12.68 6.00
CA GLN A 69 -1.70 -13.56 4.90
C GLN A 69 -0.54 -12.96 4.08
N ARG A 70 -0.56 -11.64 3.81
CA ARG A 70 0.55 -10.92 3.16
C ARG A 70 1.84 -11.03 3.96
N CYS A 71 1.77 -10.80 5.27
CA CYS A 71 2.95 -10.87 6.14
C CYS A 71 3.54 -12.28 6.19
N ILE A 72 2.70 -13.31 6.33
CA ILE A 72 3.13 -14.71 6.33
C ILE A 72 3.78 -15.07 4.99
N ARG A 73 3.16 -14.68 3.87
CA ARG A 73 3.68 -14.93 2.53
C ARG A 73 5.02 -14.23 2.29
N LYS A 74 5.14 -12.94 2.68
CA LYS A 74 6.40 -12.19 2.63
C LYS A 74 7.48 -12.90 3.42
N LYS A 75 7.21 -13.29 4.67
CA LYS A 75 8.17 -14.02 5.52
C LYS A 75 8.63 -15.31 4.86
N ARG A 76 7.71 -16.11 4.29
CA ARG A 76 8.04 -17.38 3.64
C ARG A 76 8.86 -17.22 2.36
N MET A 77 8.58 -16.19 1.56
CA MET A 77 9.18 -16.04 0.23
C MET A 77 10.47 -15.22 0.22
N VAL A 78 10.63 -14.27 1.15
CA VAL A 78 11.77 -13.34 1.15
C VAL A 78 12.37 -13.11 2.54
N GLY A 79 11.89 -13.82 3.56
CA GLY A 79 12.32 -13.58 4.95
C GLY A 79 13.76 -14.00 5.24
N ASP A 80 14.31 -14.92 4.46
CA ASP A 80 15.71 -15.37 4.49
C ASP A 80 16.69 -14.24 4.12
N ARG A 81 16.30 -13.39 3.16
CA ARG A 81 17.11 -12.26 2.65
C ARG A 81 16.68 -10.90 3.19
N MET A 82 15.80 -10.86 4.19
CA MET A 82 15.38 -9.60 4.83
C MET A 82 16.41 -9.14 5.86
N PHE A 83 16.54 -7.83 6.04
CA PHE A 83 17.30 -7.27 7.16
C PHE A 83 16.73 -7.78 8.49
N LEU A 84 17.62 -8.00 9.47
CA LEU A 84 17.26 -8.57 10.77
C LEU A 84 16.16 -7.77 11.48
N ASP A 85 16.26 -6.44 11.48
CA ASP A 85 15.27 -5.55 12.08
C ASP A 85 13.90 -5.66 11.40
N ASP A 86 13.88 -5.75 10.08
CA ASP A 86 12.65 -5.88 9.31
C ASP A 86 12.00 -7.24 9.51
N LEU A 87 12.80 -8.31 9.59
CA LEU A 87 12.32 -9.64 9.91
C LEU A 87 11.75 -9.68 11.34
N HIS A 88 12.44 -9.06 12.30
CA HIS A 88 11.97 -8.93 13.67
C HIS A 88 10.63 -8.17 13.75
N LYS A 89 10.52 -7.01 13.07
CA LYS A 89 9.26 -6.24 12.98
C LYS A 89 8.15 -7.03 12.30
N LEU A 90 8.45 -7.75 11.22
CA LEU A 90 7.50 -8.60 10.50
C LEU A 90 6.96 -9.71 11.41
N ASN A 91 7.83 -10.38 12.17
CA ASN A 91 7.45 -11.40 13.14
C ASN A 91 6.54 -10.84 14.24
N LYS A 92 6.85 -9.64 14.78
CA LYS A 92 5.98 -8.96 15.74
C LYS A 92 4.61 -8.64 15.14
N ARG A 93 4.56 -8.17 13.88
CA ARG A 93 3.30 -7.87 13.18
C ARG A 93 2.44 -9.12 12.98
N ILE A 94 3.04 -10.22 12.53
CA ILE A 94 2.34 -11.52 12.39
C ILE A 94 1.74 -11.96 13.72
N ARG A 95 2.52 -11.92 14.81
CA ARG A 95 2.06 -12.32 16.16
C ARG A 95 0.92 -11.43 16.66
N TYR A 96 0.99 -10.13 16.41
CA TYR A 96 -0.08 -9.20 16.75
C TYR A 96 -1.37 -9.51 15.97
N LEU A 97 -1.29 -9.61 14.65
CA LEU A 97 -2.44 -9.84 13.77
C LEU A 97 -3.08 -11.20 14.04
N TYR A 98 -2.29 -12.24 14.30
CA TYR A 98 -2.81 -13.56 14.68
C TYR A 98 -3.66 -13.48 15.95
N ARG A 99 -3.18 -12.80 17.00
CA ARG A 99 -3.97 -12.61 18.23
C ARG A 99 -5.21 -11.77 17.95
N ARG A 100 -5.08 -10.67 17.21
CA ARG A 100 -6.20 -9.76 16.93
C ARG A 100 -7.32 -10.44 16.15
N PHE A 101 -7.01 -11.20 15.10
CA PHE A 101 -8.03 -11.86 14.28
C PHE A 101 -8.63 -13.10 14.95
N ASN A 102 -7.84 -13.85 15.73
CA ASN A 102 -8.28 -15.14 16.29
C ASN A 102 -8.69 -15.10 17.76
N ARG A 103 -8.53 -13.97 18.46
CA ARG A 103 -8.90 -13.83 19.88
C ARG A 103 -9.77 -12.60 20.16
N THR A 104 -9.97 -11.74 19.18
CA THR A 104 -10.74 -10.50 19.36
C THR A 104 -11.64 -10.30 18.16
N GLY A 105 -12.90 -9.92 18.40
CA GLY A 105 -13.85 -9.66 17.33
C GLY A 105 -15.24 -9.42 17.92
N LYS A 106 -16.00 -8.52 17.31
CA LYS A 106 -17.40 -8.26 17.69
C LYS A 106 -18.31 -9.39 17.23
N HIS A 107 -18.06 -9.90 16.02
CA HIS A 107 -18.79 -11.00 15.43
C HIS A 107 -18.00 -12.27 15.71
N ARG A 108 -18.32 -12.91 16.83
CA ARG A 108 -17.75 -14.19 17.23
C ARG A 108 -18.74 -14.96 18.08
#